data_AF-A0A381KNG0-F1
#
_entry.id   AF-A0A381KNG0-F1
#
_cell.length_a   1.000
_cell.length_b   1.000
_cell.length_c   1.000
_cell.angle_alpha   90.00
_cell.angle_beta   90.00
_cell.angle_gamma   90.00
#
_symmetry.space_group_name_H-M   'P 1'
#
loop_
_entity.id
_entity.type
_entity.pdbx_description
1 polymer ?
#
loop_
_entity_poly.entity_id
_entity_poly.type
_entity_poly.pdbx_seq_one_letter_code
_entity_poly.pdbx_strand_id
1 'polypeptide(L)'
;MKNSKKSPKSNDHMFLTQSEENIKHMLDKWRSENLPHRVHLVHTIPASSRFDGPLFRQRAEDVLNTWDVISTSLIDLNKIPKVPPNGVRSSFTRDTQMFYEIAFVLYVPCQNIIGTFSKDVYFPNHAGRENASPVGKVINSAALFEHISSGERKLKSNGDRLPRVEGGYNQITSPTEILCSTTQRTHNEILIIGKSGVNIYKGLPQTQKVKVIGIMICPRNIPSYHLDNDEHNKKWIKLQDTLMSLNPGVPCEFV
;
A
#
# COMPACT_ATOMS: atom_id res chain seq x y z
N MET A 1 -29.61 45.83 -20.78
CA MET A 1 -29.16 45.24 -19.51
C MET A 1 -28.40 43.95 -19.81
N LYS A 2 -27.07 43.93 -19.65
CA LYS A 2 -26.23 42.75 -19.87
C LYS A 2 -26.18 41.94 -18.56
N ASN A 3 -26.74 40.74 -18.56
CA ASN A 3 -26.64 39.80 -17.44
C ASN A 3 -25.19 39.31 -17.32
N SER A 4 -24.47 39.83 -16.33
CA SER A 4 -23.17 39.30 -15.95
C SER A 4 -23.37 37.91 -15.34
N LYS A 5 -22.91 36.87 -16.04
CA LYS A 5 -22.71 35.55 -15.44
C LYS A 5 -21.71 35.70 -14.30
N LYS A 6 -22.20 35.59 -13.06
CA LYS A 6 -21.32 35.40 -11.90
C LYS A 6 -20.55 34.09 -12.12
N SER A 7 -19.23 34.20 -12.19
CA SER A 7 -18.34 33.04 -12.07
C SER A 7 -18.63 32.31 -10.75
N PRO A 8 -18.61 30.97 -10.73
CA PRO A 8 -18.76 30.24 -9.48
C PRO A 8 -17.56 30.58 -8.58
N LYS A 9 -17.84 30.95 -7.33
CA LYS A 9 -16.81 31.05 -6.29
C LYS A 9 -16.17 29.66 -6.12
N SER A 10 -14.84 29.61 -6.08
CA SER A 10 -14.08 28.40 -5.78
C SER A 10 -14.47 27.90 -4.39
N ASN A 11 -15.20 26.78 -4.35
CA ASN A 11 -15.33 25.99 -3.13
C ASN A 11 -14.06 25.14 -3.04
N ASP A 12 -13.04 25.64 -2.33
CA ASP A 12 -11.80 24.90 -1.97
C ASP A 12 -12.06 23.82 -0.91
N HIS A 13 -13.28 23.28 -0.86
CA HIS A 13 -13.62 22.16 0.00
C HIS A 13 -13.65 20.91 -0.86
N MET A 14 -12.62 20.08 -0.66
CA MET A 14 -12.61 18.67 -1.00
C MET A 14 -13.99 18.10 -0.67
N PHE A 15 -14.69 17.50 -1.65
CA PHE A 15 -15.97 16.84 -1.39
C PHE A 15 -15.69 15.61 -0.52
N LEU A 16 -15.56 15.82 0.78
CA LEU A 16 -15.44 14.76 1.74
C LEU A 16 -16.80 14.09 1.89
N THR A 17 -16.86 12.78 1.66
CA THR A 17 -18.06 11.98 1.98
C THR A 17 -18.31 11.90 3.49
N GLN A 18 -17.29 12.19 4.29
CA GLN A 18 -17.29 12.15 5.74
C GLN A 18 -16.95 13.54 6.31
N SER A 19 -17.51 13.92 7.45
CA SER A 19 -17.08 15.17 8.10
C SER A 19 -15.61 15.09 8.52
N GLU A 20 -14.93 16.25 8.61
CA GLU A 20 -13.55 16.32 9.08
C GLU A 20 -13.39 15.71 10.49
N GLU A 21 -14.39 15.89 11.36
CA GLU A 21 -14.42 15.30 12.71
C GLU A 21 -14.49 13.78 12.64
N ASN A 22 -15.31 13.22 11.75
CA ASN A 22 -15.40 11.78 11.59
C ASN A 22 -14.10 11.18 11.04
N ILE A 23 -13.47 11.84 10.07
CA ILE A 23 -12.16 11.43 9.55
C ILE A 23 -11.12 11.41 10.67
N LYS A 24 -11.03 12.48 11.47
CA LYS A 24 -10.10 12.55 12.61
C LYS A 24 -10.36 11.43 13.62
N HIS A 25 -11.62 11.19 13.96
CA HIS A 25 -12.00 10.12 14.87
C HIS A 25 -11.61 8.74 14.32
N MET A 26 -11.79 8.48 13.02
CA MET A 26 -11.39 7.22 12.41
C MET A 26 -9.86 7.08 12.32
N LEU A 27 -9.13 8.14 11.95
CA LEU A 27 -7.67 8.13 11.92
C LEU A 27 -7.05 7.85 13.28
N ASP A 28 -7.71 8.28 14.37
CA ASP A 28 -7.26 7.96 15.72
C ASP A 28 -7.23 6.44 15.96
N LYS A 29 -8.22 5.70 15.44
CA LYS A 29 -8.23 4.22 15.49
C LYS A 29 -7.10 3.57 14.70
N TRP A 30 -6.53 4.29 13.72
CA TRP A 30 -5.39 3.85 12.91
C TRP A 30 -4.03 4.15 13.53
N ARG A 31 -3.97 4.83 14.69
CA ARG A 31 -2.71 4.97 15.43
C ARG A 31 -2.14 3.58 15.71
N SER A 32 -0.84 3.44 15.49
CA SER A 32 -0.10 2.19 15.73
C SER A 32 -0.32 1.64 17.15
N GLU A 33 -0.43 2.51 18.14
CA GLU A 33 -0.74 2.19 19.55
C GLU A 33 -2.12 1.54 19.74
N ASN A 34 -3.06 1.81 18.84
CA ASN A 34 -4.43 1.30 18.87
C ASN A 34 -4.61 0.01 18.04
N LEU A 35 -3.62 -0.33 17.21
CA LEU A 35 -3.65 -1.56 16.43
C LEU A 35 -3.10 -2.73 17.27
N PRO A 36 -3.68 -3.94 17.14
CA PRO A 36 -3.05 -5.13 17.70
C PRO A 36 -1.61 -5.26 17.18
N HIS A 37 -0.67 -5.69 18.03
CA HIS A 37 0.78 -5.75 17.72
C HIS A 37 1.16 -6.59 16.49
N ARG A 38 0.25 -7.42 15.98
CA ARG A 38 0.43 -8.30 14.82
C ARG A 38 -0.24 -7.77 13.56
N VAL A 39 -0.97 -6.66 13.67
CA VAL A 39 -1.74 -6.06 12.59
C VAL A 39 -0.95 -4.88 12.06
N HIS A 40 -0.56 -4.95 10.79
CA HIS A 40 0.29 -3.95 10.16
C HIS A 40 -0.20 -3.59 8.77
N LEU A 41 0.13 -2.37 8.36
CA LEU A 41 0.13 -2.00 6.94
C LEU A 41 1.37 -2.59 6.28
N VAL A 42 1.16 -3.26 5.15
CA VAL A 42 2.23 -3.81 4.33
C VAL A 42 2.18 -3.29 2.91
N HIS A 43 3.35 -2.97 2.34
CA HIS A 43 3.51 -2.78 0.91
C HIS A 43 4.13 -4.02 0.31
N THR A 44 3.50 -4.61 -0.71
CA THR A 44 3.95 -5.88 -1.30
C THR A 44 4.51 -5.69 -2.69
N ILE A 45 5.60 -6.38 -3.02
CA ILE A 45 6.19 -6.42 -4.36
C ILE A 45 6.45 -7.86 -4.82
N PRO A 46 6.37 -8.15 -6.14
CA PRO A 46 6.60 -9.49 -6.64
C PRO A 46 8.05 -9.93 -6.42
N ALA A 47 8.25 -11.20 -6.12
CA ALA A 47 9.56 -11.84 -6.20
C ALA A 47 9.95 -12.12 -7.66
N SER A 48 10.13 -11.05 -8.45
CA SER A 48 10.56 -11.13 -9.85
C SER A 48 11.97 -11.72 -9.93
N SER A 49 12.26 -12.46 -11.00
CA SER A 49 13.59 -13.02 -11.24
C SER A 49 14.64 -11.95 -11.55
N ARG A 50 14.23 -10.72 -11.84
CA ARG A 50 15.10 -9.62 -12.24
C ARG A 50 15.53 -8.73 -11.08
N PHE A 51 14.88 -8.84 -9.91
CA PHE A 51 15.10 -7.94 -8.76
C PHE A 51 15.22 -6.48 -9.22
N ASP A 52 14.32 -6.10 -10.13
CA ASP A 52 14.34 -4.83 -10.83
C ASP A 52 13.37 -3.87 -10.17
N GLY A 53 13.94 -2.84 -9.54
CA GLY A 53 13.15 -1.80 -8.90
C GLY A 53 13.96 -1.03 -7.88
N PRO A 54 13.50 0.15 -7.46
CA PRO A 54 14.22 0.96 -6.48
C PRO A 54 14.35 0.22 -5.13
N LEU A 55 13.35 -0.59 -4.75
CA LEU A 55 13.34 -1.39 -3.52
C LEU A 55 14.35 -2.56 -3.50
N PHE A 56 14.98 -2.88 -4.64
CA PHE A 56 16.07 -3.86 -4.74
C PHE A 56 17.43 -3.21 -4.97
N ARG A 57 17.52 -1.87 -4.90
CA ARG A 57 18.75 -1.11 -5.16
C ARG A 57 19.09 -0.09 -4.06
N GLN A 58 18.11 0.25 -3.24
CA GLN A 58 18.19 1.26 -2.20
C GLN A 58 17.42 0.78 -0.97
N ARG A 59 17.69 1.41 0.17
CA ARG A 59 16.95 1.16 1.40
C ARG A 59 15.47 1.45 1.20
N ALA A 60 14.62 0.51 1.57
CA ALA A 60 13.19 0.57 1.27
C ALA A 60 12.51 1.78 1.93
N GLU A 61 12.91 2.11 3.15
CA GLU A 61 12.44 3.32 3.85
C GLU A 61 12.70 4.58 3.03
N ASP A 62 13.91 4.75 2.49
CA ASP A 62 14.27 5.94 1.73
C ASP A 62 13.45 6.03 0.43
N VAL A 63 13.30 4.90 -0.27
CA VAL A 63 12.49 4.81 -1.49
C VAL A 63 11.03 5.16 -1.23
N LEU A 64 10.39 4.52 -0.25
CA LEU A 64 8.96 4.71 0.03
C LEU A 64 8.66 6.15 0.43
N ASN A 65 9.56 6.81 1.16
CA ASN A 65 9.39 8.21 1.55
C ASN A 65 9.53 9.21 0.38
N THR A 66 9.96 8.76 -0.80
CA THR A 66 9.92 9.57 -2.03
C THR A 66 8.60 9.47 -2.79
N TRP A 67 7.75 8.50 -2.46
CA TRP A 67 6.52 8.24 -3.21
C TRP A 67 5.38 9.16 -2.76
N ASP A 68 4.64 9.65 -3.75
CA ASP A 68 3.50 10.53 -3.50
C ASP A 68 2.33 9.76 -2.88
N VAL A 69 2.02 8.55 -3.38
CA VAL A 69 1.09 7.60 -2.75
C VAL A 69 1.65 6.18 -2.82
N ILE A 70 1.48 5.43 -1.74
CA ILE A 70 1.82 4.02 -1.60
C ILE A 70 0.51 3.26 -1.40
N SER A 71 0.27 2.26 -2.23
CA SER A 71 -0.79 1.28 -2.01
C SER A 71 -0.30 0.22 -1.02
N THR A 72 -1.05 0.03 0.05
CA THR A 72 -0.74 -0.92 1.13
C THR A 72 -1.96 -1.77 1.46
N SER A 73 -1.75 -2.86 2.18
CA SER A 73 -2.83 -3.67 2.76
C SER A 73 -2.67 -3.78 4.27
N LEU A 74 -3.76 -3.70 5.00
CA LEU A 74 -3.83 -4.05 6.40
C LEU A 74 -3.94 -5.57 6.53
N ILE A 75 -2.97 -6.19 7.21
CA ILE A 75 -2.94 -7.65 7.41
C ILE A 75 -2.65 -8.01 8.85
N ASP A 76 -3.14 -9.18 9.28
CA ASP A 76 -2.72 -9.84 10.53
C ASP A 76 -1.63 -10.86 10.21
N LEU A 77 -0.39 -10.57 10.62
CA LEU A 77 0.79 -11.39 10.31
C LEU A 77 0.68 -12.82 10.85
N ASN A 78 -0.06 -13.05 11.94
CA ASN A 78 -0.24 -14.40 12.49
C ASN A 78 -1.17 -15.27 11.66
N LYS A 79 -1.95 -14.68 10.74
CA LYS A 79 -2.82 -15.42 9.84
C LYS A 79 -2.10 -15.90 8.58
N ILE A 80 -0.83 -15.54 8.39
CA ILE A 80 -0.01 -16.05 7.29
C ILE A 80 0.37 -17.50 7.62
N PRO A 81 -0.10 -18.51 6.87
CA PRO A 81 0.21 -19.91 7.14
C PRO A 81 1.71 -20.15 6.97
N LYS A 82 2.42 -20.81 7.90
CA LYS A 82 3.87 -21.04 7.76
C LYS A 82 4.20 -22.17 6.77
N VAL A 83 5.38 -22.13 6.15
CA VAL A 83 5.90 -23.29 5.40
C VAL A 83 6.26 -24.43 6.37
N PRO A 84 5.78 -25.67 6.15
CA PRO A 84 6.13 -26.81 7.01
C PRO A 84 7.65 -27.06 7.02
N PRO A 85 8.30 -27.16 8.20
CA PRO A 85 9.74 -27.31 8.29
C PRO A 85 10.25 -28.68 7.82
N ASN A 86 9.37 -29.68 7.74
CA ASN A 86 9.72 -31.05 7.34
C ASN A 86 9.54 -31.30 5.83
N GLY A 87 9.36 -30.24 5.04
CA GLY A 87 9.07 -30.33 3.63
C GLY A 87 7.61 -30.72 3.35
N VAL A 88 7.25 -30.71 2.07
CA VAL A 88 5.93 -31.15 1.59
C VAL A 88 6.10 -32.09 0.40
N ARG A 89 5.31 -33.17 0.36
CA ARG A 89 5.35 -34.16 -0.74
C ARG A 89 4.60 -33.69 -1.99
N SER A 90 3.68 -32.75 -1.84
CA SER A 90 2.90 -32.16 -2.93
C SER A 90 2.99 -30.65 -2.88
N SER A 91 3.03 -30.02 -4.05
CA SER A 91 2.97 -28.57 -4.15
C SER A 91 1.67 -28.04 -3.57
N PHE A 92 1.71 -26.86 -2.95
CA PHE A 92 0.51 -26.19 -2.44
C PHE A 92 0.63 -24.66 -2.52
N THR A 93 -0.52 -24.01 -2.50
CA THR A 93 -0.64 -22.54 -2.54
C THR A 93 -1.11 -22.06 -1.17
N ARG A 94 -0.38 -21.10 -0.59
CA ARG A 94 -0.70 -20.46 0.69
C ARG A 94 -1.60 -19.25 0.47
N ASP A 95 -2.59 -19.09 1.34
CA ASP A 95 -3.31 -17.83 1.44
C ASP A 95 -2.55 -16.89 2.37
N THR A 96 -1.73 -16.02 1.79
CA THR A 96 -0.95 -15.05 2.54
C THR A 96 -1.74 -13.77 2.85
N GLN A 97 -2.95 -13.61 2.30
CA GLN A 97 -3.71 -12.35 2.26
C GLN A 97 -2.99 -11.17 1.58
N MET A 98 -1.76 -11.37 1.12
CA MET A 98 -0.91 -10.39 0.46
C MET A 98 -0.97 -10.57 -1.04
N PHE A 99 -0.89 -9.47 -1.80
CA PHE A 99 -0.95 -9.54 -3.26
C PHE A 99 0.30 -10.20 -3.85
N TYR A 100 1.48 -9.87 -3.30
CA TYR A 100 2.78 -10.43 -3.72
C TYR A 100 3.56 -11.10 -2.58
N GLU A 101 4.69 -11.73 -2.93
CA GLU A 101 5.48 -12.58 -2.02
C GLU A 101 6.39 -11.81 -1.07
N ILE A 102 6.83 -10.61 -1.42
CA ILE A 102 7.69 -9.79 -0.57
C ILE A 102 6.83 -8.71 0.06
N ALA A 103 6.86 -8.58 1.38
CA ALA A 103 6.11 -7.58 2.12
C ALA A 103 7.04 -6.73 2.98
N PHE A 104 6.98 -5.42 2.77
CA PHE A 104 7.57 -4.44 3.68
C PHE A 104 6.54 -4.11 4.74
N VAL A 105 6.82 -4.47 5.99
CA VAL A 105 5.99 -4.16 7.16
C VAL A 105 6.26 -2.72 7.57
N LEU A 106 5.22 -1.91 7.62
CA LEU A 106 5.34 -0.47 7.74
C LEU A 106 4.83 0.02 9.09
N TYR A 107 5.57 0.95 9.68
CA TYR A 107 5.03 1.89 10.64
C TYR A 107 4.57 3.14 9.89
N VAL A 108 3.27 3.42 9.94
CA VAL A 108 2.64 4.54 9.24
C VAL A 108 1.98 5.45 10.27
N PRO A 109 2.43 6.70 10.40
CA PRO A 109 1.72 7.73 11.18
C PRO A 109 0.29 7.89 10.64
N CYS A 110 -0.72 7.96 11.50
CA CYS A 110 -2.12 7.95 11.04
C CYS A 110 -2.44 9.12 10.10
N GLN A 111 -1.80 10.29 10.30
CA GLN A 111 -1.96 11.45 9.40
C GLN A 111 -1.40 11.24 7.99
N ASN A 112 -0.67 10.15 7.73
CA ASN A 112 -0.22 9.76 6.39
C ASN A 112 -1.26 8.96 5.61
N ILE A 113 -2.33 8.47 6.24
CA ILE A 113 -3.37 7.71 5.55
C ILE A 113 -4.23 8.69 4.76
N ILE A 114 -4.55 8.36 3.50
CA ILE A 114 -5.41 9.15 2.61
C ILE A 114 -6.80 8.50 2.56
N GLY A 115 -6.83 7.18 2.38
CA GLY A 115 -8.07 6.44 2.16
C GLY A 115 -7.92 4.97 2.55
N THR A 116 -9.03 4.37 2.99
CA THR A 116 -9.06 2.98 3.46
C THR A 116 -10.23 2.25 2.84
N PHE A 117 -9.94 1.16 2.14
CA PHE A 117 -10.94 0.44 1.35
C PHE A 117 -10.86 -1.06 1.62
N SER A 118 -12.02 -1.69 1.83
CA SER A 118 -12.11 -3.15 2.05
C SER A 118 -11.77 -3.99 0.82
N LYS A 119 -11.60 -3.34 -0.34
CA LYS A 119 -11.28 -3.95 -1.63
C LYS A 119 -10.30 -3.05 -2.37
N ASP A 120 -9.52 -3.64 -3.26
CA ASP A 120 -8.72 -2.94 -4.26
C ASP A 120 -9.57 -1.90 -5.01
N VAL A 121 -9.10 -0.64 -4.98
CA VAL A 121 -9.77 0.49 -5.62
C VAL A 121 -9.14 0.91 -6.94
N TYR A 122 -8.10 0.22 -7.41
CA TYR A 122 -7.41 0.50 -8.68
C TYR A 122 -6.86 1.94 -8.69
N PHE A 123 -6.28 2.38 -7.57
CA PHE A 123 -5.83 3.76 -7.42
C PHE A 123 -4.69 4.11 -8.40
N PRO A 124 -4.73 5.26 -9.09
CA PRO A 124 -3.69 5.71 -10.00
C PRO A 124 -2.45 6.28 -9.28
N ASN A 125 -1.67 5.42 -8.61
CA ASN A 125 -0.47 5.76 -7.79
C ASN A 125 0.52 6.76 -8.41
N HIS A 126 0.61 6.82 -9.74
CA HIS A 126 1.59 7.63 -10.48
C HIS A 126 0.92 8.61 -11.45
N ALA A 127 -0.32 8.99 -11.17
CA ALA A 127 -1.02 10.02 -11.93
C ALA A 127 -0.17 11.29 -12.08
N GLY A 128 -0.13 11.84 -13.30
CA GLY A 128 0.62 13.05 -13.59
C GLY A 128 2.12 12.86 -13.80
N ARG A 129 2.60 11.62 -13.84
CA ARG A 129 3.96 11.26 -14.25
C ARG A 129 3.97 10.66 -15.64
N GLU A 130 5.06 10.89 -16.36
CA GLU A 130 5.34 10.26 -17.65
C GLU A 130 5.23 8.73 -17.55
N ASN A 131 4.52 8.13 -18.49
CA ASN A 131 4.22 6.69 -18.56
C ASN A 131 3.55 6.10 -17.29
N ALA A 132 2.95 6.94 -16.43
CA ALA A 132 2.45 6.52 -15.12
C ALA A 132 3.48 5.70 -14.31
N SER A 133 4.75 6.11 -14.39
CA SER A 133 5.88 5.43 -13.77
C SER A 133 6.33 6.12 -12.47
N PRO A 134 6.74 5.37 -11.42
CA PRO A 134 7.30 5.96 -10.20
C PRO A 134 8.59 6.74 -10.45
N VAL A 135 9.35 6.37 -11.49
CA VAL A 135 10.59 7.05 -11.90
C VAL A 135 10.37 8.05 -13.04
N GLY A 136 9.15 8.17 -13.54
CA GLY A 136 8.79 9.10 -14.61
C GLY A 136 8.84 10.55 -14.14
N LYS A 137 9.18 11.46 -15.06
CA LYS A 137 9.16 12.91 -14.82
C LYS A 137 7.73 13.36 -14.53
N VAL A 138 7.57 14.33 -13.63
CA VAL A 138 6.28 14.98 -13.37
C VAL A 138 5.90 15.83 -14.60
N ILE A 139 4.74 15.52 -15.20
CA ILE A 139 4.16 16.24 -16.35
C ILE A 139 2.86 16.97 -15.99
N ASN A 140 2.17 16.54 -14.94
CA ASN A 140 1.02 17.25 -14.35
C ASN A 140 1.03 17.04 -12.83
N SER A 141 1.51 18.03 -12.08
CA SER A 141 1.59 17.94 -10.61
C SER A 141 0.23 17.91 -9.91
N ALA A 142 -0.86 18.33 -10.57
CA ALA A 142 -2.21 18.36 -9.99
C ALA A 142 -2.97 17.04 -10.18
N ALA A 143 -2.57 16.20 -11.15
CA ALA A 143 -3.33 15.01 -11.54
C ALA A 143 -3.64 14.06 -10.37
N LEU A 144 -2.66 13.83 -9.49
CA LEU A 144 -2.85 12.95 -8.34
C LEU A 144 -3.94 13.46 -7.39
N PHE A 145 -3.95 14.76 -7.12
CA PHE A 145 -4.99 15.40 -6.30
C PHE A 145 -6.37 15.34 -6.99
N GLU A 146 -6.40 15.56 -8.30
CA GLU A 146 -7.63 15.43 -9.10
C GLU A 146 -8.20 14.01 -9.05
N HIS A 147 -7.36 12.98 -9.13
CA HIS A 147 -7.78 11.59 -8.97
C HIS A 147 -8.29 11.31 -7.55
N ILE A 148 -7.56 11.77 -6.52
CA ILE A 148 -7.99 11.67 -5.12
C ILE A 148 -9.39 12.26 -4.94
N SER A 149 -9.64 13.44 -5.51
CA SER A 149 -10.90 14.17 -5.35
C SER A 149 -12.04 13.60 -6.20
N SER A 150 -11.76 13.19 -7.44
CA SER A 150 -12.77 12.71 -8.39
C SER A 150 -13.16 11.25 -8.20
N GLY A 151 -12.32 10.45 -7.52
CA GLY A 151 -12.51 9.00 -7.41
C GLY A 151 -12.21 8.24 -8.71
N GLU A 152 -11.57 8.87 -9.69
CA GLU A 152 -11.21 8.21 -10.94
C GLU A 152 -10.19 7.10 -10.72
N ARG A 153 -10.47 5.94 -11.32
CA ARG A 153 -9.67 4.71 -11.22
C ARG A 153 -8.76 4.54 -12.42
N LYS A 154 -7.70 3.74 -12.28
CA LYS A 154 -6.92 3.23 -13.41
C LYS A 154 -7.83 2.48 -14.38
N LEU A 155 -7.50 2.56 -15.68
CA LEU A 155 -8.08 1.68 -16.68
C LEU A 155 -7.64 0.24 -16.40
N LYS A 156 -8.53 -0.71 -16.68
CA LYS A 156 -8.15 -2.12 -16.74
C LYS A 156 -7.21 -2.36 -17.92
N SER A 157 -6.50 -3.48 -17.88
CA SER A 157 -5.60 -3.90 -18.98
C SER A 157 -6.30 -4.05 -20.33
N ASN A 158 -7.60 -4.36 -20.32
CA ASN A 158 -8.44 -4.44 -21.52
C ASN A 158 -9.01 -3.07 -21.96
N GLY A 159 -8.65 -1.97 -21.29
CA GLY A 159 -9.13 -0.61 -21.59
C GLY A 159 -10.44 -0.22 -20.90
N ASP A 160 -11.10 -1.13 -20.17
CA ASP A 160 -12.37 -0.83 -19.51
C ASP A 160 -12.21 0.19 -18.38
N ARG A 161 -13.21 1.05 -18.25
CA ARG A 161 -13.36 1.98 -17.12
C ARG A 161 -14.21 1.36 -16.03
N LEU A 162 -13.65 1.29 -14.82
CA LEU A 162 -14.44 1.01 -13.62
C LEU A 162 -15.22 2.26 -13.19
N PRO A 163 -16.38 2.11 -12.53
CA PRO A 163 -17.08 3.23 -11.90
C PRO A 163 -16.17 3.97 -10.94
N ARG A 164 -16.31 5.30 -10.85
CA ARG A 164 -15.56 6.11 -9.89
C ARG A 164 -15.83 5.64 -8.46
N VAL A 165 -14.86 5.84 -7.58
CA VAL A 165 -15.09 5.72 -6.13
C VAL A 165 -16.00 6.88 -5.72
N GLU A 166 -17.19 6.57 -5.21
CA GLU A 166 -18.18 7.57 -4.84
C GLU A 166 -17.61 8.52 -3.78
N GLY A 167 -17.61 9.82 -4.09
CA GLY A 167 -17.05 10.89 -3.27
C GLY A 167 -15.54 10.81 -3.02
N GLY A 168 -14.80 10.19 -3.94
CA GLY A 168 -13.34 10.27 -3.98
C GLY A 168 -12.63 9.28 -3.08
N TYR A 169 -11.32 9.46 -2.91
CA TYR A 169 -10.48 8.53 -2.15
C TYR A 169 -10.23 8.95 -0.70
N ASN A 170 -10.64 10.16 -0.28
CA ASN A 170 -10.51 10.61 1.10
C ASN A 170 -11.62 10.05 1.99
N GLN A 171 -11.58 8.74 2.21
CA GLN A 171 -12.56 8.00 3.01
C GLN A 171 -11.83 7.11 4.00
N ILE A 172 -12.10 7.28 5.29
CA ILE A 172 -11.47 6.52 6.36
C ILE A 172 -12.53 5.67 7.07
N THR A 173 -12.23 4.38 7.15
CA THR A 173 -12.99 3.28 7.74
C THR A 173 -12.15 2.68 8.85
N SER A 174 -12.75 2.10 9.89
CA SER A 174 -11.97 1.54 10.99
C SER A 174 -11.12 0.33 10.57
N PRO A 175 -9.93 0.11 11.18
CA PRO A 175 -9.11 -1.06 10.90
C PRO A 175 -9.86 -2.38 11.10
N THR A 176 -10.71 -2.45 12.14
CA THR A 176 -11.53 -3.63 12.44
C THR A 176 -12.50 -3.94 11.30
N GLU A 177 -13.19 -2.93 10.75
CA GLU A 177 -14.09 -3.11 9.61
C GLU A 177 -13.35 -3.56 8.36
N ILE A 178 -12.16 -3.00 8.09
CA ILE A 178 -11.29 -3.44 6.99
C ILE A 178 -10.92 -4.92 7.15
N LEU A 179 -10.47 -5.33 8.33
CA LEU A 179 -10.08 -6.72 8.59
C LEU A 179 -11.27 -7.69 8.52
N CYS A 180 -12.45 -7.31 9.04
CA CYS A 180 -13.65 -8.13 8.99
C CYS A 180 -14.21 -8.31 7.58
N SER A 181 -13.95 -7.36 6.68
CA SER A 181 -14.39 -7.40 5.28
C SER A 181 -13.35 -7.97 4.31
N THR A 182 -12.10 -8.13 4.76
CA THR A 182 -11.03 -8.78 4.00
C THR A 182 -11.23 -10.29 4.03
N THR A 183 -11.22 -10.93 2.86
CA THR A 183 -11.37 -12.38 2.71
C THR A 183 -10.22 -12.93 1.87
N GLN A 184 -10.09 -14.24 1.79
CA GLN A 184 -9.07 -14.90 0.95
C GLN A 184 -9.13 -14.47 -0.54
N ARG A 185 -10.30 -13.98 -1.00
CA ARG A 185 -10.53 -13.58 -2.39
C ARG A 185 -10.54 -12.07 -2.59
N THR A 186 -10.44 -11.28 -1.52
CA THR A 186 -10.54 -9.83 -1.57
C THR A 186 -9.43 -9.18 -0.75
N HIS A 187 -8.50 -8.52 -1.43
CA HIS A 187 -7.47 -7.72 -0.78
C HIS A 187 -8.01 -6.32 -0.50
N ASN A 188 -7.78 -5.83 0.73
CA ASN A 188 -8.03 -4.43 1.06
C ASN A 188 -6.91 -3.54 0.48
N GLU A 189 -7.24 -2.27 0.25
CA GLU A 189 -6.29 -1.25 -0.21
C GLU A 189 -6.38 -0.04 0.72
N ILE A 190 -5.25 0.28 1.35
CA ILE A 190 -5.05 1.45 2.19
C ILE A 190 -4.05 2.34 1.47
N LEU A 191 -4.49 3.54 1.12
CA LEU A 191 -3.69 4.54 0.43
C LEU A 191 -3.00 5.41 1.47
N ILE A 192 -1.67 5.49 1.40
CA ILE A 192 -0.88 6.32 2.31
C ILE A 192 0.06 7.24 1.50
N ILE A 193 0.43 8.39 2.05
CA ILE A 193 1.51 9.22 1.50
C ILE A 193 2.85 8.81 2.08
N GLY A 194 3.85 8.66 1.20
CA GLY A 194 5.24 8.44 1.62
C GLY A 194 5.93 9.75 2.01
N LYS A 195 5.62 10.83 1.28
CA LYS A 195 6.25 12.14 1.47
C LYS A 195 5.88 12.79 2.82
N SER A 196 6.89 13.17 3.59
CA SER A 196 6.73 13.92 4.85
C SER A 196 6.58 15.43 4.63
N GLY A 197 5.98 16.13 5.60
CA GLY A 197 5.85 17.60 5.61
C GLY A 197 4.61 18.13 4.88
N VAL A 198 3.67 17.26 4.51
CA VAL A 198 2.42 17.64 3.83
C VAL A 198 1.30 17.68 4.86
N ASN A 199 0.48 18.72 4.86
CA ASN A 199 -0.73 18.75 5.70
C ASN A 199 -1.92 18.28 4.88
N ILE A 200 -2.41 17.06 5.16
CA ILE A 200 -3.59 16.47 4.49
C ILE A 200 -4.88 16.83 5.23
N TYR A 201 -4.81 16.91 6.57
CA TYR A 201 -5.98 17.09 7.43
C TYR A 201 -5.81 18.31 8.32
N LYS A 202 -6.71 19.27 8.16
CA LYS A 202 -6.73 20.49 8.98
C LYS A 202 -6.76 20.16 10.47
N GLY A 203 -5.79 20.69 11.23
CA GLY A 203 -5.70 20.49 12.67
C GLY A 203 -5.03 19.17 13.10
N LEU A 204 -4.54 18.35 12.17
CA LEU A 204 -3.59 17.28 12.47
C LEU A 204 -2.15 17.73 12.16
N PRO A 205 -1.14 17.07 12.74
CA PRO A 205 0.26 17.27 12.34
C PRO A 205 0.46 17.00 10.85
N GLN A 206 1.51 17.59 10.28
CA GLN A 206 1.98 17.22 8.94
C GLN A 206 2.36 15.74 8.88
N THR A 207 2.32 15.19 7.67
CA THR A 207 2.76 13.83 7.38
C THR A 207 4.21 13.64 7.83
N GLN A 208 4.49 12.47 8.37
CA GLN A 208 5.80 12.11 8.89
C GLN A 208 6.42 11.00 8.05
N LYS A 209 7.67 10.66 8.32
CA LYS A 209 8.33 9.58 7.60
C LYS A 209 7.65 8.24 7.89
N VAL A 210 7.37 7.47 6.84
CA VAL A 210 6.99 6.06 6.94
C VAL A 210 8.23 5.25 7.26
N LYS A 211 8.17 4.33 8.23
CA LYS A 211 9.31 3.46 8.56
C LYS A 211 9.08 2.04 8.08
N VAL A 212 10.14 1.37 7.66
CA VAL A 212 10.12 -0.07 7.40
C VAL A 212 10.59 -0.77 8.66
N ILE A 213 9.70 -1.49 9.33
CA ILE A 213 9.95 -2.15 10.62
C ILE A 213 10.18 -3.66 10.49
N GLY A 214 9.92 -4.21 9.31
CA GLY A 214 10.20 -5.61 8.99
C GLY A 214 10.06 -5.89 7.51
N ILE A 215 10.65 -6.98 7.07
CA ILE A 215 10.53 -7.52 5.72
C ILE A 215 10.11 -8.98 5.85
N MET A 216 9.10 -9.39 5.11
CA MET A 216 8.66 -10.77 5.06
C MET A 216 8.76 -11.31 3.64
N ILE A 217 9.32 -12.49 3.50
CA ILE A 217 9.36 -13.27 2.28
C ILE A 217 8.39 -14.43 2.47
N CYS A 218 7.25 -14.36 1.78
CA CYS A 218 6.13 -15.29 1.90
C CYS A 218 5.82 -15.88 0.52
N PRO A 219 6.59 -16.87 0.04
CA PRO A 219 6.31 -17.50 -1.24
C PRO A 219 4.91 -18.12 -1.22
N ARG A 220 4.07 -17.70 -2.17
CA ARG A 220 2.69 -18.17 -2.25
C ARG A 220 2.62 -19.63 -2.68
N ASN A 221 3.45 -20.01 -3.65
CA ASN A 221 3.50 -21.37 -4.18
C ASN A 221 4.73 -22.09 -3.62
N ILE A 222 4.48 -23.15 -2.86
CA ILE A 222 5.52 -24.01 -2.31
C ILE A 222 5.60 -25.27 -3.17
N PRO A 223 6.73 -25.54 -3.84
CA PRO A 223 6.88 -26.75 -4.65
C PRO A 223 6.99 -28.00 -3.76
N SER A 224 6.63 -29.15 -4.32
CA SER A 224 6.96 -30.44 -3.72
C SER A 224 8.47 -30.56 -3.51
N TYR A 225 8.88 -31.12 -2.37
CA TYR A 225 10.28 -31.30 -2.00
C TYR A 225 11.09 -29.99 -2.05
N HIS A 226 10.48 -28.86 -1.69
CA HIS A 226 11.14 -27.54 -1.72
C HIS A 226 12.47 -27.49 -0.95
N LEU A 227 12.61 -28.30 0.12
CA LEU A 227 13.86 -28.41 0.87
C LEU A 227 15.01 -28.98 0.03
N ASP A 228 14.72 -29.88 -0.90
CA ASP A 228 15.69 -30.51 -1.79
C ASP A 228 15.85 -29.72 -3.12
N ASN A 229 15.08 -28.64 -3.29
CA ASN A 229 15.12 -27.82 -4.49
C ASN A 229 16.16 -26.70 -4.32
N ASP A 230 17.41 -27.03 -4.65
CA ASP A 230 18.55 -26.11 -4.60
C ASP A 230 18.30 -24.77 -5.29
N GLU A 231 17.68 -24.78 -6.47
CA GLU A 231 17.42 -23.56 -7.24
C GLU A 231 16.40 -22.66 -6.51
N HIS A 232 15.33 -23.26 -6.00
CA HIS A 232 14.33 -22.57 -5.19
C HIS A 232 14.95 -21.95 -3.95
N ASN A 233 15.76 -22.71 -3.21
CA ASN A 233 16.40 -22.26 -1.98
C ASN A 233 17.43 -21.16 -2.26
N LYS A 234 18.29 -21.33 -3.28
CA LYS A 234 19.26 -20.30 -3.70
C LYS A 234 18.59 -19.00 -4.09
N LYS A 235 17.43 -19.06 -4.78
CA LYS A 235 16.66 -17.86 -5.14
C LYS A 235 16.24 -17.07 -3.89
N TRP A 236 15.63 -17.73 -2.91
CA TRP A 236 15.10 -17.06 -1.72
C TRP A 236 16.18 -16.59 -0.75
N ILE A 237 17.25 -17.36 -0.58
CA ILE A 237 18.42 -16.94 0.22
C ILE A 237 19.04 -15.69 -0.41
N LYS A 238 19.34 -15.72 -1.72
CA LYS A 238 19.89 -14.54 -2.42
C LYS A 238 18.99 -13.31 -2.28
N LEU A 239 17.68 -13.51 -2.37
CA LEU A 239 16.72 -12.42 -2.18
C LEU A 239 16.77 -11.88 -0.75
N GLN A 240 16.76 -12.74 0.26
CA GLN A 240 16.83 -12.36 1.67
C GLN A 240 18.12 -11.59 1.96
N ASP A 241 19.27 -12.11 1.53
CA ASP A 241 20.57 -11.46 1.69
C ASP A 241 20.59 -10.07 1.03
N THR A 242 20.04 -9.96 -0.18
CA THR A 242 19.94 -8.69 -0.89
C THR A 242 19.11 -7.68 -0.08
N LEU A 243 17.92 -8.08 0.37
CA LEU A 243 17.02 -7.21 1.13
C LEU A 243 17.62 -6.81 2.48
N MET A 244 18.29 -7.73 3.18
CA MET A 244 18.98 -7.44 4.44
C MET A 244 20.15 -6.48 4.26
N SER A 245 20.95 -6.66 3.20
CA SER A 245 22.09 -5.79 2.93
C SER A 245 21.67 -4.34 2.64
N LEU A 246 20.52 -4.14 1.99
CA LEU A 246 19.97 -2.83 1.67
C LEU A 246 19.22 -2.19 2.84
N ASN A 247 18.79 -2.98 3.83
CA ASN A 247 17.96 -2.52 4.96
C ASN A 247 18.61 -2.92 6.30
N PRO A 248 19.81 -2.40 6.61
CA PRO A 248 20.52 -2.78 7.83
C PRO A 248 19.68 -2.45 9.07
N GLY A 249 19.58 -3.43 9.99
CA GLY A 249 18.82 -3.32 11.23
C GLY A 249 17.31 -3.58 11.10
N VAL A 250 16.80 -3.83 9.90
CA VAL A 250 15.40 -4.25 9.68
C VAL A 250 15.34 -5.79 9.67
N PRO A 251 14.52 -6.43 10.52
CA PRO A 251 14.39 -7.89 10.49
C PRO A 251 13.79 -8.34 9.16
N CYS A 252 14.36 -9.42 8.59
CA CYS A 252 13.89 -10.02 7.35
C CYS A 252 13.64 -11.51 7.55
N GLU A 253 12.37 -11.92 7.49
CA GLU A 253 11.96 -13.29 7.81
C GLU A 253 11.40 -14.02 6.59
N PHE A 254 11.73 -15.30 6.47
CA PHE A 254 11.05 -16.22 5.58
C PHE A 254 9.93 -16.91 6.36
N VAL A 255 8.69 -16.75 5.89
CA VAL A 255 7.49 -17.26 6.56
C VAL A 255 6.83 -18.32 5.71
#